data_AF-A0A545VCT2-F1
#
_entry.id   AF-A0A545VCT2-F1
#
_cell.length_a   1.000
_cell.length_b   1.000
_cell.length_c   1.000
_cell.angle_alpha   90.00
_cell.angle_beta   90.00
_cell.angle_gamma   90.00
#
_symmetry.space_group_name_H-M   'P 1'
#
loop_
_entity.id
_entity.type
_entity.pdbx_description
1 polymer ?
#
loop_
_entity_poly.entity_id
_entity_poly.type
_entity_poly.pdbx_seq_one_letter_code
_entity_poly.pdbx_strand_id
1 'polypeptide(L)'
;MANITLAWMMDQMASVGVEFHAPSALRMIRLQIRQYEAKAAQVAAAGGSTRGAAPQWAVDAIFRANAPVRPWGMGAIQKSASVVDWVTGRTTRTPGQYRRVDPGTGDDRRGPFLVDTNERVHSSARVRLACRGLDVNDKGEWKAATLAGWRLRRTATRYPDPVPRDPLWDPANHDAVARAVSPRADTTTADTTAAAAAGGEGGRKPNAEDGERWIWEYAGPDKDAPTDKRQRVLVEEPLGPYERFLLNQVGGTPNIYAFAEAKGTTGLPLASTKGPEQDSETETETPAVK
;
A
#
# COMPACT_ATOMS: atom_id res chain seq x y z
N MET A 1 -5.45 6.58 1.56
CA MET A 1 -4.24 5.80 1.91
C MET A 1 -4.06 5.55 3.40
N ALA A 2 -4.41 6.50 4.29
CA ALA A 2 -4.16 6.39 5.74
C ALA A 2 -4.56 5.05 6.40
N ASN A 3 -5.73 4.48 6.06
CA ASN A 3 -6.18 3.23 6.68
C ASN A 3 -5.30 2.02 6.35
N ILE A 4 -4.72 1.97 5.15
CA ILE A 4 -3.80 0.90 4.76
C ILE A 4 -2.52 1.02 5.56
N THR A 5 -1.95 2.23 5.62
CA THR A 5 -0.75 2.50 6.42
C THR A 5 -0.97 2.17 7.89
N LEU A 6 -2.15 2.49 8.45
CA LEU A 6 -2.48 2.12 9.81
C LEU A 6 -2.59 0.61 9.99
N ALA A 7 -3.31 -0.11 9.11
CA ALA A 7 -3.43 -1.56 9.20
C ALA A 7 -2.07 -2.25 9.11
N TRP A 8 -1.21 -1.78 8.20
CA TRP A 8 0.18 -2.22 8.11
C TRP A 8 0.96 -1.96 9.43
N MET A 9 0.84 -0.77 10.02
CA MET A 9 1.46 -0.47 11.32
C MET A 9 0.91 -1.34 12.45
N MET A 10 -0.39 -1.65 12.44
CA MET A 10 -1.01 -2.57 13.40
C MET A 10 -0.41 -3.97 13.28
N ASP A 11 -0.16 -4.45 12.06
CA ASP A 11 0.49 -5.74 11.84
C ASP A 11 1.93 -5.77 12.39
N GLN A 12 2.70 -4.68 12.19
CA GLN A 12 4.05 -4.57 12.76
C GLN A 12 4.03 -4.55 14.30
N MET A 13 3.13 -3.78 14.91
CA MET A 13 3.04 -3.68 16.37
C MET A 13 2.46 -4.96 17.01
N ALA A 14 1.51 -5.62 16.36
CA ALA A 14 0.95 -6.88 16.83
C ALA A 14 1.99 -8.01 16.81
N SER A 15 2.94 -7.97 15.88
CA SER A 15 4.05 -8.93 15.85
C SER A 15 4.95 -8.88 17.10
N VAL A 16 4.94 -7.76 17.83
CA VAL A 16 5.68 -7.57 19.11
C VAL A 16 4.76 -7.56 20.34
N GLY A 17 3.52 -8.03 20.20
CA GLY A 17 2.59 -8.24 21.32
C GLY A 17 1.65 -7.07 21.63
N VAL A 18 1.55 -6.06 20.77
CA VAL A 18 0.55 -5.00 20.93
C VAL A 18 -0.81 -5.47 20.42
N GLU A 19 -1.81 -5.50 21.29
CA GLU A 19 -3.16 -5.89 20.93
C GLU A 19 -4.01 -4.69 20.49
N PHE A 20 -4.87 -4.92 19.49
CA PHE A 20 -5.79 -3.91 19.00
C PHE A 20 -7.25 -4.31 19.22
N HIS A 21 -8.04 -3.35 19.69
CA HIS A 21 -9.47 -3.52 19.87
C HIS A 21 -10.20 -3.44 18.52
N ALA A 22 -10.60 -4.58 17.96
CA ALA A 22 -11.22 -4.69 16.64
C ALA A 22 -12.43 -3.75 16.40
N PRO A 23 -13.35 -3.54 17.37
CA PRO A 23 -14.44 -2.58 17.19
C PRO A 23 -13.97 -1.14 16.91
N SER A 24 -12.81 -0.73 17.43
CA SER A 24 -12.23 0.59 17.16
C SER A 24 -11.78 0.72 15.69
N ALA A 25 -11.18 -0.33 15.13
CA ALA A 25 -10.81 -0.38 13.71
C ALA A 25 -12.05 -0.32 12.80
N LEU A 26 -13.10 -1.07 13.13
CA LEU A 26 -14.38 -1.01 12.41
C LEU A 26 -15.05 0.36 12.48
N ARG A 27 -15.01 1.02 13.64
CA ARG A 27 -15.52 2.38 13.79
C ARG A 27 -14.78 3.37 12.88
N MET A 28 -13.47 3.25 12.75
CA MET A 28 -12.68 4.10 11.84
C MET A 28 -13.08 3.90 10.38
N ILE A 29 -13.26 2.65 9.95
CA ILE A 29 -13.74 2.32 8.60
C ILE A 29 -15.11 2.96 8.35
N ARG A 30 -16.07 2.81 9.28
CA ARG A 30 -17.41 3.39 9.16
C ARG A 30 -17.39 4.90 9.07
N LEU A 31 -16.55 5.57 9.86
CA LEU A 31 -16.40 7.03 9.82
C LEU A 31 -15.88 7.49 8.45
N GLN A 32 -14.90 6.79 7.89
CA GLN A 32 -14.38 7.11 6.55
C GLN A 32 -15.44 6.93 5.45
N ILE A 33 -16.22 5.85 5.51
CA ILE A 33 -17.32 5.62 4.55
C ILE A 33 -18.32 6.78 4.60
N ARG A 34 -18.77 7.16 5.80
CA ARG A 34 -19.68 8.30 5.99
C ARG A 34 -19.12 9.61 5.44
N GLN A 35 -17.81 9.83 5.58
CA GLN A 35 -17.16 11.01 5.00
C GLN A 35 -17.24 11.03 3.47
N TYR A 36 -17.04 9.88 2.80
CA TYR A 36 -17.18 9.78 1.35
C TYR A 36 -18.62 10.05 0.90
N GLU A 37 -19.60 9.44 1.57
CA GLU A 37 -21.03 9.62 1.28
C GLU A 37 -21.47 11.07 1.50
N ALA A 38 -21.10 11.67 2.63
CA ALA A 38 -21.43 13.06 2.93
C ALA A 38 -20.83 14.03 1.90
N LYS A 39 -19.58 13.82 1.49
CA LYS A 39 -18.94 14.64 0.45
C LYS A 39 -19.66 14.50 -0.89
N ALA A 40 -20.06 13.30 -1.27
CA ALA A 40 -20.81 13.07 -2.51
C ALA A 40 -22.19 13.76 -2.47
N ALA A 41 -22.90 13.66 -1.35
CA ALA A 41 -24.19 14.33 -1.15
C ALA A 41 -24.06 15.86 -1.22
N GLN A 42 -23.01 16.44 -0.64
CA GLN A 42 -22.73 17.89 -0.74
C GLN A 42 -22.49 18.32 -2.19
N VAL A 43 -21.71 17.55 -2.96
CA VAL A 43 -21.46 17.84 -4.38
C VAL A 43 -22.74 17.75 -5.20
N ALA A 44 -23.59 16.76 -4.93
CA ALA A 44 -24.88 16.61 -5.60
C ALA A 44 -25.84 17.78 -5.27
N ALA A 45 -25.89 18.20 -4.01
CA ALA A 45 -26.71 19.32 -3.55
C ALA A 45 -26.26 20.68 -4.12
N ALA A 46 -24.96 20.85 -4.41
CA ALA A 46 -24.41 22.08 -4.98
C ALA A 46 -24.71 22.29 -6.48
N GLY A 47 -25.62 21.49 -7.08
CA GLY A 47 -26.12 21.73 -8.44
C GLY A 47 -25.11 21.48 -9.56
N GLY A 48 -24.07 20.68 -9.31
CA GLY A 48 -23.15 20.09 -10.30
C GLY A 48 -22.83 20.94 -11.53
N SER A 49 -22.00 21.98 -11.38
CA SER A 49 -21.36 22.59 -12.56
C SER A 49 -20.50 21.54 -13.28
N THR A 50 -20.77 21.30 -14.56
CA THR A 50 -19.97 20.40 -15.41
C THR A 50 -18.54 20.89 -15.66
N ARG A 51 -18.23 22.14 -15.31
CA ARG A 51 -16.85 22.68 -15.32
C ARG A 51 -16.09 22.18 -14.08
N GLY A 52 -15.72 20.90 -14.08
CA GLY A 52 -14.82 20.32 -13.08
C GLY A 52 -15.38 19.14 -12.29
N ALA A 53 -16.11 18.23 -12.94
CA ALA A 53 -16.48 16.96 -12.31
C ALA A 53 -15.23 16.27 -11.74
N ALA A 54 -15.34 15.75 -10.51
CA ALA A 54 -14.24 15.06 -9.85
C ALA A 54 -13.75 13.91 -10.74
N PRO A 55 -12.43 13.76 -10.94
CA PRO A 55 -11.92 12.73 -11.82
C PRO A 55 -12.29 11.34 -11.30
N GLN A 56 -12.54 10.43 -12.25
CA GLN A 56 -12.79 9.04 -11.95
C GLN A 56 -11.58 8.45 -11.21
N TRP A 57 -11.78 7.97 -9.99
CA TRP A 57 -10.65 7.61 -9.14
C TRP A 57 -10.04 6.23 -9.41
N ALA A 58 -10.64 5.45 -10.32
CA ALA A 58 -10.15 4.16 -10.80
C ALA A 58 -10.72 3.89 -12.21
N VAL A 59 -10.34 2.77 -12.84
CA VAL A 59 -10.99 2.26 -14.07
C VAL A 59 -12.50 2.05 -13.91
N ASP A 60 -13.26 2.17 -15.00
CA ASP A 60 -14.74 2.15 -15.00
C ASP A 60 -15.35 0.98 -14.24
N ALA A 61 -14.82 -0.22 -14.46
CA ALA A 61 -15.31 -1.44 -13.83
C ALA A 61 -15.28 -1.38 -12.29
N ILE A 62 -14.30 -0.69 -11.72
CA ILE A 62 -14.19 -0.49 -10.27
C ILE A 62 -14.96 0.76 -9.85
N PHE A 63 -14.82 1.86 -10.57
CA PHE A 63 -15.42 3.13 -10.16
C PHE A 63 -16.95 3.04 -10.09
N ARG A 64 -17.62 2.56 -11.15
CA ARG A 64 -19.08 2.59 -11.24
C ARG A 64 -19.78 1.78 -10.16
N ALA A 65 -19.16 0.69 -9.73
CA ALA A 65 -19.73 -0.23 -8.75
C ALA A 65 -19.45 0.17 -7.29
N ASN A 66 -18.52 1.09 -7.04
CA ASN A 66 -18.08 1.44 -5.69
C ASN A 66 -18.27 2.93 -5.35
N ALA A 67 -18.36 3.82 -6.34
CA ALA A 67 -18.57 5.24 -6.11
C ALA A 67 -19.84 5.45 -5.25
N PRO A 68 -19.80 6.34 -4.25
CA PRO A 68 -18.74 7.32 -3.98
C PRO A 68 -17.59 6.81 -3.09
N VAL A 69 -17.70 5.62 -2.52
CA VAL A 69 -16.74 5.06 -1.57
C VAL A 69 -15.53 4.48 -2.30
N ARG A 70 -14.33 4.82 -1.84
CA ARG A 70 -13.10 4.30 -2.44
C ARG A 70 -12.69 3.00 -1.74
N PRO A 71 -12.52 1.90 -2.48
CA PRO A 71 -12.08 0.64 -1.91
C PRO A 71 -10.61 0.69 -1.49
N TRP A 72 -10.16 -0.39 -0.87
CA TRP A 72 -8.78 -0.63 -0.46
C TRP A 72 -7.79 -0.28 -1.58
N GLY A 73 -6.67 0.34 -1.25
CA GLY A 73 -5.68 0.81 -2.22
C GLY A 73 -6.04 2.12 -2.95
N MET A 74 -7.29 2.60 -2.92
CA MET A 74 -7.77 3.72 -3.75
C MET A 74 -8.05 5.03 -3.02
N GLY A 75 -7.97 5.05 -1.68
CA GLY A 75 -8.17 6.28 -0.91
C GLY A 75 -7.22 7.41 -1.33
N ALA A 76 -7.67 8.66 -1.26
CA ALA A 76 -6.90 9.81 -1.76
C ALA A 76 -5.50 9.91 -1.11
N ILE A 77 -4.51 10.31 -1.90
CA ILE A 77 -3.17 10.67 -1.45
C ILE A 77 -3.18 12.19 -1.29
N GLN A 78 -2.96 12.70 -0.09
CA GLN A 78 -2.97 14.14 0.15
C GLN A 78 -1.54 14.66 0.23
N LYS A 79 -1.25 15.79 -0.42
CA LYS A 79 0.00 16.51 -0.16
C LYS A 79 -0.10 17.11 1.24
N SER A 80 0.96 16.99 2.03
CA SER A 80 1.04 17.71 3.30
C SER A 80 1.01 19.22 3.03
N ALA A 81 0.21 19.94 3.80
CA ALA A 81 0.10 21.40 3.73
C ALA A 81 1.20 22.11 4.55
N SER A 82 2.03 21.35 5.28
CA SER A 82 2.96 21.91 6.26
C SER A 82 4.17 22.56 5.59
N VAL A 83 4.46 23.79 6.01
CA VAL A 83 5.69 24.53 5.70
C VAL A 83 6.91 23.84 6.33
N VAL A 84 6.73 23.09 7.43
CA VAL A 84 7.82 22.36 8.09
C VAL A 84 8.39 21.25 7.19
N ASP A 85 7.54 20.56 6.43
CA ASP A 85 7.98 19.54 5.46
C ASP A 85 8.76 20.13 4.27
N TRP A 86 8.67 21.44 4.05
CA TRP A 86 9.53 22.14 3.10
C TRP A 86 10.92 22.41 3.70
N VAL A 87 11.00 22.70 5.00
CA VAL A 87 12.27 22.97 5.71
C VAL A 87 13.08 21.70 5.98
N THR A 88 12.43 20.56 6.23
CA THR A 88 13.13 19.29 6.58
C THR A 88 13.69 18.52 5.37
N GLY A 89 13.60 19.09 4.17
CA GLY A 89 14.04 18.46 2.94
C GLY A 89 13.06 17.40 2.40
N ARG A 90 13.07 17.20 1.08
CA ARG A 90 12.34 16.13 0.40
C ARG A 90 13.34 15.19 -0.23
N THR A 91 13.35 13.94 0.21
CA THR A 91 14.10 12.88 -0.45
C THR A 91 13.13 11.98 -1.21
N THR A 92 13.32 11.89 -2.53
CA THR A 92 12.63 10.89 -3.34
C THR A 92 13.20 9.52 -3.02
N ARG A 93 12.35 8.60 -2.57
CA ARG A 93 12.75 7.22 -2.26
C ARG A 93 13.19 6.50 -3.54
N THR A 94 14.26 5.73 -3.47
CA THR A 94 14.83 4.93 -4.58
C THR A 94 14.93 3.46 -4.16
N PRO A 95 13.79 2.74 -4.09
CA PRO A 95 13.76 1.36 -3.62
C PRO A 95 14.77 0.49 -4.35
N GLY A 96 15.52 -0.34 -3.61
CA GLY A 96 16.58 -1.20 -4.09
C GLY A 96 17.84 -0.49 -4.59
N GLN A 97 17.86 0.85 -4.66
CA GLN A 97 18.94 1.63 -5.27
C GLN A 97 19.58 2.64 -4.31
N TYR A 98 19.33 2.52 -3.00
CA TYR A 98 19.99 3.37 -2.01
C TYR A 98 21.49 3.13 -1.98
N ARG A 99 22.24 4.21 -1.75
CA ARG A 99 23.70 4.20 -1.65
C ARG A 99 24.15 4.68 -0.29
N ARG A 100 25.34 4.27 0.11
CA ARG A 100 25.97 4.78 1.33
C ARG A 100 26.31 6.26 1.13
N VAL A 101 25.80 7.09 2.03
CA VAL A 101 26.13 8.52 2.12
C VAL A 101 27.58 8.67 2.57
N ASP A 102 28.35 9.52 1.88
CA ASP A 102 29.66 9.96 2.34
C ASP A 102 29.50 10.86 3.58
N PRO A 103 30.13 10.54 4.73
CA PRO A 103 29.94 11.32 5.95
C PRO A 103 30.57 12.71 5.91
N GLY A 104 31.56 12.96 5.04
CA GLY A 104 32.22 14.24 4.90
C GLY A 104 31.53 15.19 3.91
N THR A 105 30.95 14.64 2.84
CA THR A 105 30.30 15.44 1.78
C THR A 105 28.77 15.40 1.81
N GLY A 106 28.18 14.38 2.45
CA GLY A 106 26.74 14.14 2.42
C GLY A 106 26.22 13.58 1.09
N ASP A 107 27.09 13.34 0.10
CA ASP A 107 26.73 12.81 -1.22
C ASP A 107 26.72 11.28 -1.22
N ASP A 108 25.68 10.68 -1.78
CA ASP A 108 25.53 9.23 -1.90
C ASP A 108 25.78 8.72 -3.33
N ARG A 109 25.88 9.60 -4.33
CA ARG A 109 25.94 9.22 -5.76
C ARG A 109 27.13 8.34 -6.11
N ARG A 110 28.23 8.50 -5.39
CA ARG A 110 29.49 7.76 -5.58
C ARG A 110 29.65 6.59 -4.61
N GLY A 111 28.76 6.48 -3.63
CA GLY A 111 28.79 5.42 -2.63
C GLY A 111 28.43 4.05 -3.23
N PRO A 112 28.92 2.96 -2.62
CA PRO A 112 28.41 1.62 -2.93
C PRO A 112 26.92 1.54 -2.60
N PHE A 113 26.20 0.68 -3.32
CA PHE A 113 24.82 0.35 -2.98
C PHE A 113 24.74 -0.23 -1.57
N LEU A 114 23.67 0.11 -0.84
CA LEU A 114 23.34 -0.56 0.41
C LEU A 114 22.95 -2.01 0.10
N VAL A 115 23.49 -2.95 0.88
CA VAL A 115 23.19 -4.38 0.77
C VAL A 115 22.22 -4.81 1.86
N ASP A 116 21.50 -5.92 1.65
CA ASP A 116 20.63 -6.56 2.64
C ASP A 116 19.58 -5.63 3.29
N THR A 117 19.05 -4.67 2.52
CA THR A 117 18.07 -3.68 3.03
C THR A 117 16.69 -4.28 3.36
N ASN A 118 16.45 -5.54 2.99
CA ASN A 118 15.17 -6.26 3.16
C ASN A 118 13.95 -5.48 2.66
N GLU A 119 14.14 -4.64 1.64
CA GLU A 119 13.09 -3.81 1.07
C GLU A 119 12.05 -4.65 0.32
N ARG A 120 10.79 -4.26 0.50
CA ARG A 120 9.63 -4.88 -0.13
C ARG A 120 8.67 -3.83 -0.64
N VAL A 121 7.90 -4.19 -1.65
CA VAL A 121 6.86 -3.32 -2.18
C VAL A 121 5.52 -3.78 -1.67
N HIS A 122 4.80 -2.90 -0.98
CA HIS A 122 3.46 -3.22 -0.51
C HIS A 122 2.48 -3.41 -1.70
N SER A 123 1.63 -4.44 -1.63
CA SER A 123 0.74 -4.84 -2.74
C SER A 123 -0.24 -3.74 -3.19
N SER A 124 -0.53 -2.75 -2.34
CA SER A 124 -1.35 -1.58 -2.72
C SER A 124 -0.78 -0.81 -3.91
N ALA A 125 0.55 -0.83 -4.12
CA ALA A 125 1.19 -0.19 -5.27
C ALA A 125 0.72 -0.85 -6.58
N ARG A 126 0.84 -2.18 -6.68
CA ARG A 126 0.34 -2.94 -7.82
C ARG A 126 -1.15 -2.74 -8.03
N VAL A 127 -1.95 -2.84 -6.97
CA VAL A 127 -3.41 -2.64 -7.05
C VAL A 127 -3.75 -1.25 -7.62
N ARG A 128 -3.09 -0.20 -7.11
CA ARG A 128 -3.31 1.17 -7.60
C ARG A 128 -2.94 1.32 -9.07
N LEU A 129 -1.83 0.75 -9.53
CA LEU A 129 -1.43 0.77 -10.94
C LEU A 129 -2.43 0.01 -11.83
N ALA A 130 -2.83 -1.20 -11.41
CA ALA A 130 -3.79 -2.02 -12.15
C ALA A 130 -5.14 -1.31 -12.31
N CYS A 131 -5.54 -0.53 -11.31
CA CYS A 131 -6.79 0.22 -11.30
C CYS A 131 -6.67 1.66 -11.83
N ARG A 132 -5.49 2.08 -12.33
CA ARG A 132 -5.21 3.47 -12.77
C ARG A 132 -5.62 4.52 -11.71
N GLY A 133 -5.30 4.24 -10.46
CA GLY A 133 -5.68 5.11 -9.35
C GLY A 133 -5.01 6.46 -9.40
N LEU A 134 -5.65 7.45 -8.78
CA LEU A 134 -5.20 8.84 -8.89
C LEU A 134 -3.93 9.14 -8.10
N ASP A 135 -3.19 10.15 -8.54
CA ASP A 135 -1.99 10.64 -7.87
C ASP A 135 -2.33 11.60 -6.70
N VAL A 136 -1.31 12.24 -6.14
CA VAL A 136 -1.39 13.26 -5.10
C VAL A 136 -2.46 14.29 -5.43
N ASN A 137 -3.33 14.54 -4.44
CA ASN A 137 -4.49 15.41 -4.50
C ASN A 137 -5.49 15.06 -5.61
N ASP A 138 -5.57 13.77 -5.97
CA ASP A 138 -6.44 13.25 -7.02
C ASP A 138 -6.13 13.85 -8.41
N LYS A 139 -4.88 14.24 -8.65
CA LYS A 139 -4.46 14.90 -9.90
C LYS A 139 -3.81 13.92 -10.86
N GLY A 140 -4.59 13.47 -11.85
CA GLY A 140 -4.10 12.53 -12.87
C GLY A 140 -3.85 11.14 -12.30
N GLU A 141 -3.35 10.25 -13.15
CA GLU A 141 -3.06 8.86 -12.79
C GLU A 141 -1.72 8.74 -12.05
N TRP A 142 -1.71 7.91 -11.00
CA TRP A 142 -0.51 7.57 -10.26
C TRP A 142 0.39 6.64 -11.09
N LYS A 143 1.61 7.09 -11.35
CA LYS A 143 2.58 6.40 -12.22
C LYS A 143 3.67 5.64 -11.48
N ALA A 144 3.70 5.72 -10.14
CA ALA A 144 4.75 5.14 -9.31
C ALA A 144 6.17 5.54 -9.79
N ALA A 145 6.45 6.84 -9.87
CA ALA A 145 7.70 7.35 -10.45
C ALA A 145 8.98 6.73 -9.83
N THR A 146 8.96 6.44 -8.53
CA THR A 146 10.07 5.78 -7.80
C THR A 146 10.32 4.33 -8.24
N LEU A 147 9.36 3.71 -8.93
CA LEU A 147 9.45 2.36 -9.47
C LEU A 147 9.66 2.37 -10.98
N ALA A 148 9.91 3.52 -11.63
CA ALA A 148 10.02 3.60 -13.10
C ALA A 148 11.10 2.68 -13.71
N GLY A 149 12.18 2.40 -12.97
CA GLY A 149 13.23 1.45 -13.36
C GLY A 149 12.90 -0.02 -13.06
N TRP A 150 11.68 -0.33 -12.63
CA TRP A 150 11.27 -1.66 -12.19
C TRP A 150 10.14 -2.20 -13.08
N ARG A 151 10.03 -3.52 -13.16
CA ARG A 151 8.99 -4.20 -13.94
C ARG A 151 8.31 -5.25 -13.10
N LEU A 152 6.99 -5.19 -13.07
CA LEU A 152 6.21 -6.16 -12.32
C LEU A 152 6.16 -7.50 -13.06
N ARG A 153 6.43 -8.59 -12.34
CA ARG A 153 6.51 -9.95 -12.88
C ARG A 153 6.00 -10.96 -11.85
N ARG A 154 5.50 -12.10 -12.33
CA ARG A 154 5.22 -13.28 -11.51
C ARG A 154 6.39 -14.26 -11.49
N THR A 155 6.62 -14.88 -10.34
CA THR A 155 7.66 -15.89 -10.15
C THR A 155 7.21 -17.02 -9.26
N ALA A 156 7.65 -18.24 -9.55
CA ALA A 156 7.46 -19.40 -8.66
C ALA A 156 8.54 -19.47 -7.54
N THR A 157 9.55 -18.59 -7.58
CA THR A 157 10.58 -18.52 -6.55
C THR A 157 9.98 -18.18 -5.19
N ARG A 158 10.37 -18.94 -4.16
CA ARG A 158 9.98 -18.68 -2.77
C ARG A 158 10.95 -17.70 -2.13
N TYR A 159 10.38 -16.75 -1.37
CA TYR A 159 11.12 -15.77 -0.59
C TYR A 159 10.68 -15.89 0.87
N PRO A 160 11.58 -15.75 1.85
CA PRO A 160 11.19 -15.71 3.26
C PRO A 160 10.29 -14.51 3.50
N ASP A 161 9.31 -14.63 4.40
CA ASP A 161 8.40 -13.53 4.74
C ASP A 161 8.58 -13.07 6.18
N PRO A 162 8.51 -11.76 6.45
CA PRO A 162 8.66 -11.22 7.81
C PRO A 162 7.45 -11.55 8.68
N VAL A 163 6.26 -11.61 8.08
CA VAL A 163 5.00 -11.93 8.76
C VAL A 163 4.64 -13.39 8.46
N PRO A 164 4.50 -14.25 9.47
CA PRO A 164 3.97 -15.60 9.30
C PRO A 164 2.56 -15.55 8.68
N ARG A 165 2.20 -16.57 7.91
CA ARG A 165 0.93 -16.61 7.16
C ARG A 165 -0.31 -16.64 8.07
N ASP A 166 -0.20 -17.42 9.14
CA ASP A 166 -1.25 -17.65 10.14
C ASP A 166 -0.71 -17.25 11.51
N PRO A 167 -0.49 -15.95 11.73
CA PRO A 167 0.06 -15.51 13.00
C PRO A 167 -1.01 -15.58 14.08
N LEU A 168 -0.57 -15.80 15.32
CA LEU A 168 -1.47 -15.92 16.47
C LEU A 168 -2.29 -14.65 16.74
N TRP A 169 -1.77 -13.49 16.32
CA TRP A 169 -2.43 -12.18 16.43
C TRP A 169 -3.38 -11.86 15.27
N ASP A 170 -3.73 -12.85 14.44
CA ASP A 170 -4.78 -12.65 13.45
C ASP A 170 -6.11 -12.36 14.16
N PRO A 171 -6.82 -11.26 13.82
CA PRO A 171 -8.13 -10.99 14.41
C PRO A 171 -9.13 -12.14 14.26
N ALA A 172 -9.02 -12.97 13.21
CA ALA A 172 -9.82 -14.18 13.06
C ALA A 172 -9.46 -15.27 14.09
N ASN A 173 -8.23 -15.25 14.59
CA ASN A 173 -7.72 -16.13 15.64
C ASN A 173 -7.95 -15.58 17.05
N HIS A 174 -8.22 -14.28 17.23
CA HIS A 174 -8.45 -13.70 18.57
C HIS A 174 -9.59 -14.40 19.32
N ASP A 175 -10.70 -14.74 18.64
CA ASP A 175 -11.80 -15.51 19.24
C ASP A 175 -11.42 -16.96 19.56
N ALA A 176 -10.47 -17.55 18.83
CA ALA A 176 -9.97 -18.91 19.06
C ALA A 176 -8.94 -18.96 20.20
N VAL A 177 -8.04 -17.97 20.28
CA VAL A 177 -7.04 -17.81 21.36
C VAL A 177 -7.73 -17.46 22.68
N ALA A 178 -8.72 -16.57 22.68
CA ALA A 178 -9.52 -16.27 23.88
C ALA A 178 -10.25 -17.52 24.42
N ARG A 179 -10.74 -18.39 23.52
CA ARG A 179 -11.35 -19.69 23.87
C ARG A 179 -10.32 -20.72 24.39
N ALA A 180 -9.11 -20.73 23.84
CA ALA A 180 -8.05 -21.64 24.29
C ALA A 180 -7.43 -21.25 25.64
N VAL A 181 -7.39 -19.94 25.96
CA VAL A 181 -6.83 -19.40 27.21
C VAL A 181 -7.84 -19.46 28.38
N SER A 182 -9.12 -19.67 28.11
CA SER A 182 -10.16 -19.87 29.14
C SER A 182 -10.71 -21.30 29.13
N PRO A 183 -10.05 -22.30 29.77
CA PRO A 183 -10.66 -23.60 29.99
C PRO A 183 -11.56 -23.52 31.22
N ARG A 184 -12.73 -22.87 31.11
CA ARG A 184 -13.84 -23.07 32.04
C ARG A 184 -15.19 -22.92 31.33
N ALA A 185 -15.78 -24.11 31.13
CA ALA A 185 -17.19 -24.48 31.01
C ALA A 185 -18.21 -23.36 30.77
N ASP A 186 -18.91 -23.41 29.64
CA ASP A 186 -20.15 -24.18 29.59
C ASP A 186 -20.52 -24.56 28.16
N THR A 187 -20.91 -25.83 28.01
CA THR A 187 -21.45 -26.40 26.80
C THR A 187 -22.83 -25.79 26.56
N THR A 188 -22.97 -24.97 25.52
CA THR A 188 -24.24 -24.85 24.82
C THR A 188 -23.96 -24.79 23.34
N THR A 189 -24.34 -25.86 22.67
CA THR A 189 -24.31 -26.06 21.23
C THR A 189 -25.26 -25.10 20.51
N ALA A 190 -24.80 -24.69 19.32
CA ALA A 190 -25.57 -24.18 18.18
C ALA A 190 -26.15 -22.76 18.28
N ASP A 191 -25.40 -21.79 17.75
CA ASP A 191 -25.72 -21.24 16.44
C ASP A 191 -24.57 -20.33 15.96
N THR A 192 -23.79 -20.81 14.99
CA THR A 192 -22.84 -19.96 14.26
C THR A 192 -22.85 -20.37 12.80
N THR A 193 -23.99 -20.16 12.15
CA THR A 193 -24.03 -19.96 10.71
C THR A 193 -24.23 -18.47 10.45
N ALA A 194 -23.34 -17.91 9.62
CA ALA A 194 -23.42 -16.62 8.93
C ALA A 194 -22.49 -15.51 9.44
N ALA A 195 -21.22 -15.55 9.02
CA ALA A 195 -20.46 -14.37 8.57
C ALA A 195 -19.19 -14.76 7.80
N ALA A 196 -19.28 -15.63 6.79
CA ALA A 196 -18.12 -15.98 5.94
C ALA A 196 -18.43 -16.15 4.44
N ALA A 197 -19.61 -15.72 3.98
CA ALA A 197 -20.01 -15.86 2.58
C ALA A 197 -20.52 -14.52 2.02
N ALA A 198 -19.60 -13.61 1.73
CA ALA A 198 -19.85 -12.50 0.83
C ALA A 198 -18.55 -12.17 0.09
N GLY A 199 -18.29 -12.91 -0.98
CA GLY A 199 -17.13 -12.71 -1.85
C GLY A 199 -17.30 -13.56 -3.09
N GLY A 200 -18.11 -13.07 -4.04
CA GLY A 200 -18.32 -13.70 -5.34
C GLY A 200 -17.01 -14.01 -6.06
N GLU A 201 -17.05 -15.16 -6.74
CA GLU A 201 -15.98 -15.89 -7.43
C GLU A 201 -15.13 -15.05 -8.39
N GLY A 202 -13.81 -15.34 -8.43
CA GLY A 202 -12.97 -14.96 -9.58
C GLY A 202 -11.54 -14.47 -9.30
N GLY A 203 -11.03 -14.48 -8.07
CA GLY A 203 -9.63 -14.03 -7.82
C GLY A 203 -8.91 -14.75 -6.69
N ARG A 204 -7.58 -14.87 -6.83
CA ARG A 204 -6.71 -15.48 -5.83
C ARG A 204 -6.80 -14.69 -4.51
N LYS A 205 -7.06 -15.38 -3.40
CA LYS A 205 -7.02 -14.78 -2.06
C LYS A 205 -5.62 -14.23 -1.77
N PRO A 206 -5.49 -13.09 -1.05
CA PRO A 206 -4.20 -12.61 -0.60
C PRO A 206 -3.40 -13.72 0.09
N ASN A 207 -2.11 -13.81 -0.21
CA ASN A 207 -1.17 -14.78 0.37
C ASN A 207 -1.50 -16.27 0.13
N ALA A 208 -2.26 -16.63 -0.92
CA ALA A 208 -2.45 -18.04 -1.28
C ALA A 208 -1.12 -18.69 -1.72
N GLU A 209 -0.85 -19.93 -1.31
CA GLU A 209 0.46 -20.60 -1.46
C GLU A 209 0.70 -21.28 -2.81
N ASP A 210 -0.34 -21.74 -3.50
CA ASP A 210 -0.19 -22.68 -4.63
C ASP A 210 0.09 -22.01 -5.98
N GLY A 211 0.92 -20.97 -6.01
CA GLY A 211 1.24 -20.33 -7.27
C GLY A 211 2.24 -19.21 -7.18
N GLU A 212 2.40 -18.53 -8.30
CA GLU A 212 3.40 -17.50 -8.49
C GLU A 212 3.18 -16.29 -7.57
N ARG A 213 4.27 -15.65 -7.12
CA ARG A 213 4.27 -14.41 -6.35
C ARG A 213 4.62 -13.23 -7.25
N TRP A 214 4.05 -12.07 -6.94
CA TRP A 214 4.46 -10.81 -7.56
C TRP A 214 5.83 -10.34 -7.05
N ILE A 215 6.70 -9.97 -7.99
CA ILE A 215 7.99 -9.33 -7.75
C ILE A 215 8.16 -8.15 -8.69
N TRP A 216 8.99 -7.20 -8.29
CA TRP A 216 9.47 -6.12 -9.13
C TRP A 216 10.90 -6.44 -9.53
N GLU A 217 11.11 -6.73 -10.80
CA GLU A 217 12.43 -7.01 -11.36
C GLU A 217 13.01 -5.72 -11.95
N TYR A 218 14.26 -5.42 -11.63
CA TYR A 218 14.92 -4.22 -12.14
C TYR A 218 15.04 -4.30 -13.67
N ALA A 219 14.61 -3.24 -14.34
CA ALA A 219 14.53 -3.10 -15.79
C ALA A 219 15.10 -1.76 -16.29
N GLY A 220 15.75 -1.00 -15.41
CA GLY A 220 16.41 0.27 -15.73
C GLY A 220 17.81 0.09 -16.35
N PRO A 221 18.54 1.19 -16.56
CA PRO A 221 19.90 1.16 -17.10
C PRO A 221 20.88 0.40 -16.18
N ASP A 222 21.78 -0.40 -16.75
CA ASP A 222 22.75 -1.18 -15.95
C ASP A 222 23.66 -0.32 -15.05
N LYS A 223 23.95 0.93 -15.44
CA LYS A 223 24.73 1.88 -14.62
C LYS A 223 24.05 2.24 -13.28
N ASP A 224 22.72 2.17 -13.26
CA ASP A 224 21.89 2.51 -12.10
C ASP A 224 21.42 1.24 -11.37
N ALA A 225 21.75 0.05 -11.91
CA ALA A 225 21.34 -1.22 -11.36
C ALA A 225 22.17 -1.57 -10.11
N PRO A 226 21.54 -2.15 -9.08
CA PRO A 226 22.25 -2.71 -7.94
C PRO A 226 23.33 -3.71 -8.39
N THR A 227 24.50 -3.62 -7.74
CA THR A 227 25.65 -4.47 -8.06
C THR A 227 25.37 -5.94 -7.72
N ASP A 228 24.69 -6.20 -6.60
CA ASP A 228 24.19 -7.54 -6.29
C ASP A 228 22.91 -7.82 -7.08
N LYS A 229 22.92 -8.91 -7.86
CA LYS A 229 21.76 -9.37 -8.63
C LYS A 229 20.56 -9.71 -7.75
N ARG A 230 20.76 -10.12 -6.49
CA ARG A 230 19.66 -10.40 -5.54
C ARG A 230 18.84 -9.16 -5.24
N GLN A 231 19.47 -7.98 -5.27
CA GLN A 231 18.82 -6.69 -5.04
C GLN A 231 18.15 -6.12 -6.29
N ARG A 232 18.33 -6.76 -7.46
CA ARG A 232 17.57 -6.46 -8.68
C ARG A 232 16.15 -7.04 -8.64
N VAL A 233 15.72 -7.56 -7.49
CA VAL A 233 14.38 -8.08 -7.24
C VAL A 233 13.85 -7.48 -5.95
N LEU A 234 12.73 -6.76 -6.01
CA LEU A 234 11.95 -6.38 -4.82
C LEU A 234 10.72 -7.28 -4.73
N VAL A 235 10.59 -7.94 -3.59
CA VAL A 235 9.49 -8.87 -3.36
C VAL A 235 8.25 -8.08 -2.95
N GLU A 236 7.08 -8.45 -3.49
CA GLU A 236 5.81 -7.89 -2.98
C GLU A 236 5.56 -8.40 -1.56
N GLU A 237 5.32 -7.49 -0.62
CA GLU A 237 5.04 -7.83 0.79
C GLU A 237 3.70 -8.57 0.91
N PRO A 238 3.65 -9.68 1.68
CA PRO A 238 2.37 -10.34 1.95
C PRO A 238 1.52 -9.45 2.86
N LEU A 239 0.20 -9.50 2.71
CA LEU A 239 -0.68 -8.72 3.58
C LEU A 239 -0.69 -9.31 4.99
N GLY A 240 -0.49 -8.47 6.01
CA GLY A 240 -0.67 -8.88 7.39
C GLY A 240 -2.15 -9.11 7.75
N PRO A 241 -2.46 -9.74 8.90
CA PRO A 241 -3.83 -9.99 9.33
C PRO A 241 -4.75 -8.77 9.39
N TYR A 242 -4.28 -7.64 9.92
CA TYR A 242 -5.09 -6.43 10.01
C TYR A 242 -5.30 -5.80 8.63
N GLU A 243 -4.32 -5.91 7.74
CA GLU A 243 -4.48 -5.52 6.33
C GLU A 243 -5.50 -6.41 5.59
N ARG A 244 -5.46 -7.73 5.81
CA ARG A 244 -6.47 -8.67 5.28
C ARG A 244 -7.86 -8.35 5.84
N PHE A 245 -7.94 -8.09 7.14
CA PHE A 245 -9.19 -7.67 7.79
C PHE A 245 -9.74 -6.40 7.14
N LEU A 246 -8.93 -5.36 7.00
CA LEU A 246 -9.32 -4.13 6.32
C LEU A 246 -9.77 -4.39 4.88
N LEU A 247 -9.01 -5.16 4.11
CA LEU A 247 -9.34 -5.51 2.72
C LEU A 247 -10.68 -6.24 2.62
N ASN A 248 -11.01 -7.11 3.58
CA ASN A 248 -12.31 -7.78 3.60
C ASN A 248 -13.48 -6.81 3.84
N GLN A 249 -13.26 -5.75 4.62
CA GLN A 249 -14.31 -4.75 4.90
C GLN A 249 -14.48 -3.72 3.79
N VAL A 250 -13.37 -3.30 3.15
CA VAL A 250 -13.38 -2.19 2.17
C VAL A 250 -12.84 -2.59 0.80
N GLY A 251 -12.81 -3.88 0.47
CA GLY A 251 -12.31 -4.37 -0.82
C GLY A 251 -13.17 -3.95 -2.02
N GLY A 252 -14.43 -3.56 -1.78
CA GLY A 252 -15.36 -3.17 -2.82
C GLY A 252 -15.91 -4.33 -3.65
N THR A 253 -16.74 -4.00 -4.62
CA THR A 253 -17.33 -4.96 -5.59
C THR A 253 -17.07 -4.47 -7.02
N PRO A 254 -16.41 -5.26 -7.90
CA PRO A 254 -15.69 -6.48 -7.56
C PRO A 254 -14.56 -6.19 -6.57
N ASN A 255 -14.12 -7.21 -5.83
CA ASN A 255 -13.02 -7.05 -4.87
C ASN A 255 -11.78 -6.54 -5.61
N ILE A 256 -11.26 -5.40 -5.17
CA ILE A 256 -10.22 -4.68 -5.91
C ILE A 256 -8.89 -5.42 -5.96
N TYR A 257 -8.55 -6.17 -4.92
CA TYR A 257 -7.34 -6.97 -4.89
C TYR A 257 -7.43 -8.12 -5.90
N ALA A 258 -8.56 -8.83 -5.90
CA ALA A 258 -8.86 -9.87 -6.89
C ALA A 258 -8.88 -9.33 -8.33
N PHE A 259 -9.47 -8.15 -8.54
CA PHE A 259 -9.46 -7.48 -9.84
C PHE A 259 -8.04 -7.20 -10.32
N ALA A 260 -7.17 -6.68 -9.45
CA ALA A 260 -5.78 -6.41 -9.77
C ALA A 260 -4.96 -7.68 -10.01
N GLU A 261 -5.26 -8.77 -9.29
CA GLU A 261 -4.66 -10.09 -9.56
C GLU A 261 -4.99 -10.58 -10.98
N ALA A 262 -6.25 -10.45 -11.41
CA ALA A 262 -6.72 -10.93 -12.71
C ALA A 262 -6.24 -10.04 -13.86
N LYS A 263 -6.14 -8.72 -13.65
CA LYS A 263 -5.73 -7.76 -14.67
C LYS A 263 -4.28 -7.92 -15.12
N GLY A 264 -3.45 -8.61 -14.34
CA GLY A 264 -2.04 -8.91 -14.64
C GLY A 264 -1.30 -7.74 -15.28
N THR A 265 -0.71 -6.84 -14.49
CA THR A 265 0.03 -5.68 -15.01
C THR A 265 1.40 -6.05 -15.62
N THR A 266 1.54 -7.28 -16.11
CA THR A 266 2.72 -7.81 -16.77
C THR A 266 2.97 -6.98 -18.04
N GLY A 267 4.02 -6.15 -18.02
CA GLY A 267 4.45 -5.39 -19.19
C GLY A 267 3.83 -4.00 -19.39
N LEU A 268 3.11 -3.44 -18.41
CA LEU A 268 2.82 -2.00 -18.46
C LEU A 268 4.14 -1.22 -18.23
N PRO A 269 4.59 -0.40 -19.19
CA PRO A 269 5.73 0.47 -18.95
C PRO A 269 5.36 1.47 -17.87
N LEU A 270 6.08 1.44 -16.75
CA LEU A 270 6.01 2.51 -15.76
C LEU A 270 6.61 3.75 -16.41
N ALA A 271 5.86 4.84 -16.44
CA ALA A 271 6.29 6.04 -17.10
C ALA A 271 7.52 6.61 -16.38
N SER A 272 8.65 6.65 -17.09
CA SER A 272 9.81 7.43 -16.66
C SER A 272 9.47 8.91 -16.79
N THR A 273 9.37 9.62 -15.67
CA THR A 273 9.39 11.07 -15.68
C THR A 273 10.83 11.52 -15.44
N LYS A 274 11.48 12.04 -16.48
CA LYS A 274 12.58 13.00 -16.31
C LYS A 274 11.97 14.29 -15.73
N GLY A 275 11.66 14.29 -14.43
CA GLY A 275 11.49 15.51 -13.65
C GLY A 275 12.85 15.89 -13.06
N PRO A 276 13.12 17.17 -12.79
CA PRO A 276 14.42 17.60 -12.29
C PRO A 276 14.72 16.87 -10.99
N GLU A 277 15.84 16.16 -10.98
CA GLU A 277 16.55 15.76 -9.79
C GLU A 277 16.79 17.07 -9.03
N GLN A 278 16.00 17.33 -7.99
CA GLN A 278 16.21 18.52 -7.17
C GLN A 278 17.38 18.18 -6.28
N ASP A 279 18.55 18.60 -6.72
CA ASP A 279 19.79 18.51 -5.99
C ASP A 279 19.56 18.97 -4.56
N SER A 280 19.87 18.08 -3.62
CA SER A 280 20.06 18.41 -2.22
C SER A 280 21.33 19.23 -2.08
N GLU A 281 21.32 20.46 -2.56
CA GLU A 281 22.28 21.48 -2.15
C GLU A 281 21.76 22.10 -0.86
N THR A 282 22.12 21.50 0.26
CA THR A 282 22.11 22.20 1.55
C THR A 282 23.39 23.02 1.64
N GLU A 283 23.37 24.25 1.15
CA GLU A 283 24.33 25.27 1.58
C GLU A 283 23.75 26.02 2.78
N THR A 284 24.23 25.66 3.97
CA THR A 284 24.20 26.53 5.14
C THR A 284 25.21 27.67 4.94
N GLU A 285 24.81 28.76 4.31
CA GLU A 285 25.47 30.05 4.55
C GLU A 285 24.92 30.64 5.84
N THR A 286 25.75 30.59 6.89
CA THR A 286 25.50 31.32 8.13
C THR A 286 25.96 32.76 7.90
N PRO A 287 25.12 33.80 8.04
CA PRO A 287 25.59 35.17 7.91
C PRO A 287 26.52 35.51 9.08
N ALA A 288 27.74 35.93 8.75
CA ALA A 288 28.68 36.50 9.70
C ALA A 288 28.05 37.74 10.35
N VAL A 289 27.88 37.68 11.67
CA VAL A 289 27.51 38.82 12.50
C VAL A 289 28.66 39.84 12.43
N LYS A 290 28.36 41.04 11.96
CA LYS A 290 29.18 42.23 12.17
C LYS A 290 28.68 42.96 13.41
#